data_AF-A0A432HWB7-F1
#
_entry.id   AF-A0A432HWB7-F1
#
_cell.length_a   1.000
_cell.length_b   1.000
_cell.length_c   1.000
_cell.angle_alpha   90.00
_cell.angle_beta   90.00
_cell.angle_gamma   90.00
#
_symmetry.space_group_name_H-M   'P 1'
#
loop_
_entity.id
_entity.type
_entity.pdbx_description
1 polymer ?
#
loop_
_entity_poly.entity_id
_entity_poly.type
_entity_poly.pdbx_seq_one_letter_code
_entity_poly.pdbx_strand_id
1 'polypeptide(L)' 'MDPWQAFVAFSIGMGLSAACGFRIFLPPLILSLAARFEWVELGSDMLWLGDA' A
#
# COMPACT_ATOMS: atom_id res chain seq x y z
N MET A 1 27.58 0.04 -20.54
CA MET A 1 26.56 -0.74 -19.80
C MET A 1 25.86 -1.64 -20.78
N ASP A 2 25.79 -2.93 -20.48
CA ASP A 2 24.96 -3.85 -21.25
C ASP A 2 23.48 -3.47 -21.11
N PRO A 3 22.69 -3.44 -22.21
CA PRO A 3 21.31 -2.97 -22.19
C PRO A 3 20.41 -3.80 -21.26
N TRP A 4 20.74 -5.08 -21.07
CA TRP A 4 20.05 -5.97 -20.15
C TRP A 4 20.16 -5.51 -18.68
N GLN A 5 21.34 -5.00 -18.28
CA GLN A 5 21.57 -4.49 -16.92
C GLN A 5 20.77 -3.21 -16.68
N ALA A 6 20.64 -2.36 -17.70
CA ALA A 6 19.82 -1.16 -17.60
C ALA A 6 18.34 -1.48 -17.38
N PHE A 7 17.81 -2.51 -18.05
CA PHE A 7 16.44 -2.96 -17.88
C PHE A 7 16.16 -3.50 -16.47
N VAL A 8 17.08 -4.31 -15.92
CA VAL A 8 16.99 -4.83 -14.56
C VAL A 8 17.08 -3.69 -13.54
N ALA A 9 18.03 -2.77 -13.69
CA ALA A 9 18.18 -1.63 -12.80
C ALA A 9 16.95 -0.71 -12.81
N PHE A 10 16.36 -0.47 -13.99
CA PHE A 10 15.12 0.30 -14.12
C PHE A 10 13.94 -0.39 -13.43
N SER A 11 13.78 -1.71 -13.63
CA SER A 11 12.72 -2.50 -13.01
C SER A 11 12.84 -2.52 -11.48
N ILE A 12 14.06 -2.65 -10.95
CA ILE A 12 14.32 -2.56 -9.52
C ILE A 12 13.99 -1.16 -8.99
N GLY A 13 14.40 -0.10 -9.70
CA GLY A 13 14.08 1.28 -9.31
C GLY A 13 12.58 1.55 -9.24
N MET A 14 11.82 1.10 -10.25
CA MET A 14 10.36 1.20 -10.25
C MET A 14 9.73 0.37 -9.12
N GLY A 15 10.21 -0.86 -8.91
CA GLY A 15 9.73 -1.75 -7.85
C GLY A 15 9.99 -1.18 -6.44
N LEU A 16 11.17 -0.61 -6.20
CA LEU A 16 11.51 0.03 -4.93
C LEU A 16 10.62 1.25 -4.67
N SER A 17 10.39 2.08 -5.70
CA SER A 17 9.50 3.25 -5.61
C SER A 17 8.07 2.84 -5.28
N ALA A 18 7.56 1.78 -5.92
CA ALA A 18 6.23 1.23 -5.64
C ALA A 18 6.15 0.63 -4.23
N ALA A 19 7.15 -0.14 -3.80
CA ALA A 19 7.20 -0.77 -2.47
C ALA A 19 7.27 0.27 -1.33
N CYS A 20 8.05 1.34 -1.52
CA CYS A 20 8.11 2.45 -0.56
C CYS A 20 6.76 3.15 -0.39
N GLY A 21 6.04 3.44 -1.49
CA GLY A 21 4.69 4.02 -1.42
C GLY A 21 3.68 3.05 -0.80
N PHE A 22 3.73 1.77 -1.19
CA PHE A 22 2.83 0.74 -0.70
C PHE A 22 2.90 0.59 0.82
N ARG A 23 4.07 0.66 1.46
CA ARG A 23 4.18 0.54 2.92
C ARG A 23 3.48 1.68 3.69
N ILE A 24 3.35 2.87 3.10
CA ILE A 24 2.58 3.99 3.68
C ILE A 24 1.08 3.76 3.52
N PHE A 25 0.65 3.22 2.38
CA PHE A 25 -0.77 2.99 2.07
C PHE A 25 -1.30 1.64 2.58
N LEU A 26 -0.43 0.70 2.93
CA LEU A 26 -0.80 -0.64 3.38
C LEU A 26 -1.52 -0.65 4.74
N PRO A 27 -1.08 0.10 5.77
CA PRO A 27 -1.81 0.19 7.03
C PRO A 27 -3.25 0.70 6.88
N PRO A 28 -3.54 1.86 6.22
CA PRO A 28 -4.92 2.31 6.04
C PRO A 28 -5.73 1.40 5.10
N LEU A 29 -5.09 0.74 4.12
CA LEU A 29 -5.76 -0.26 3.28
C LEU A 29 -6.23 -1.47 4.10
N ILE A 30 -5.37 -2.01 4.97
CA ILE A 30 -5.71 -3.14 5.85
C ILE A 30 -6.81 -2.74 6.83
N LEU A 31 -6.74 -1.54 7.40
CA LEU A 31 -7.80 -1.02 8.28
C LEU A 31 -9.14 -0.87 7.55
N SER A 32 -9.11 -0.33 6.32
CA SER A 32 -10.32 -0.22 5.48
C SER A 32 -10.90 -1.59 5.12
N LEU A 33 -10.03 -2.60 4.91
CA LEU A 33 -10.46 -3.96 4.62
C LEU A 33 -11.02 -4.64 5.87
N ALA A 34 -10.37 -4.49 7.03
CA ALA A 34 -10.83 -5.00 8.31
C ALA A 34 -12.17 -4.38 8.74
N ALA A 35 -12.39 -3.11 8.42
CA ALA A 35 -13.67 -2.41 8.55
C ALA A 35 -14.78 -3.13 7.78
N ARG A 36 -14.52 -3.46 6.51
CA ARG A 36 -15.48 -4.13 5.62
C ARG A 36 -15.77 -5.58 6.00
N PHE A 37 -14.83 -6.25 6.66
CA PHE A 37 -15.00 -7.62 7.15
C PHE A 37 -15.58 -7.68 8.59
N GLU A 38 -15.97 -6.54 9.18
CA GLU A 38 -16.47 -6.42 10.56
C GLU A 38 -15.54 -7.07 11.61
N TRP A 39 -14.25 -7.21 11.31
CA TRP A 39 -13.25 -7.81 12.20
C TRP A 39 -12.72 -6.84 13.26
N VAL A 40 -12.95 -5.54 13.08
CA VAL A 40 -12.53 -4.47 14.00
C VAL A 40 -13.65 -3.44 14.08
N GLU A 41 -14.08 -3.08 15.30
CA GLU A 41 -14.91 -1.89 15.52
C GLU A 41 -14.03 -0.65 15.34
N LEU A 42 -14.29 0.12 14.28
CA LEU A 42 -13.60 1.39 14.07
C LEU A 42 -14.07 2.36 15.15
N GLY A 43 -13.16 2.78 16.02
CA GLY A 43 -13.42 3.86 16.98
C GLY A 43 -13.86 5.13 16.25
N SER A 44 -14.63 5.99 16.94
CA SER A 44 -15.28 7.19 16.39
C SER A 44 -14.39 8.11 15.55
N ASP A 45 -13.08 8.10 15.77
CA ASP A 45 -12.07 8.89 15.05
C ASP A 45 -11.67 8.32 13.68
N MET A 46 -11.89 7.03 13.42
CA MET A 46 -11.54 6.33 12.18
C MET A 46 -12.75 5.96 11.30
N LEU A 47 -13.96 6.36 11.69
CA LEU A 47 -15.19 6.11 10.91
C LEU A 47 -15.11 6.65 9.48
N TRP A 48 -14.37 7.74 9.24
CA TRP A 48 -14.14 8.30 7.90
C TRP A 48 -13.45 7.33 6.92
N LEU A 49 -12.79 6.28 7.43
CA LEU A 49 -12.10 5.27 6.64
C LEU A 49 -13.02 4.12 6.20
N GLY A 50 -14.12 3.91 6.93
CA GLY A 50 -15.14 2.89 6.65
C GLY A 50 -16.42 3.44 6.02
N ASP A 51 -16.64 4.75 6.08
CA ASP A 51 -17.79 5.44 5.48
C ASP A 51 -17.53 5.66 3.98
N ALA A 52 -18.16 4.81 3.17
CA ALA A 52 -18.28 4.97 1.72
C ALA A 52 -19.76 4.88 1.34
#